data_AF-A0A922ZG13-F1
#
_entry.id   AF-A0A922ZG13-F1
#
_cell.length_a   1.000
_cell.length_b   1.000
_cell.length_c   1.000
_cell.angle_alpha   90.00
_cell.angle_beta   90.00
_cell.angle_gamma   90.00
#
_symmetry.space_group_name_H-M   'P 1'
#
loop_
_entity.id
_entity.type
_entity.pdbx_description
1 polymer ?
#
loop_
_entity_poly.entity_id
_entity_poly.type
_entity_poly.pdbx_seq_one_letter_code
_entity_poly.pdbx_strand_id
1 'polypeptide(L)'
;MIISVASGKGGTGKTTVATCLAAAIENAVYMDCDVEEPNGHILLHPEFYSKTPSQKMLPKIDYVKCTFCGKCVEVCEYNALINLKTEIMLFDGMCHGCGACTYFCPEKAITEVAKTIGYVREGASRINNIQFYDGVLNIGEEMAAPLIKSVKAKIDIDKTTIIDSPPGTSCSMVESVKDSDFCILVTESTPFGLHDLQLAIEVLKIIDMPYGVVINKYDKSFVEMEDYFDRNGIEVLLKIPFDRKIAESYSKGILPIINFPEFKNEFVLLYNRIKEKLEMENVDA
;
A
#
# COMPACT_ATOMS: atom_id res chain seq x y z
N MET A 1 11.61 1.82 -11.39
CA MET A 1 11.10 0.47 -11.01
C MET A 1 10.37 0.58 -9.68
N ILE A 2 9.16 0.07 -9.59
CA ILE A 2 8.27 0.14 -8.43
C ILE A 2 7.94 -1.29 -7.99
N ILE A 3 8.31 -1.65 -6.77
CA ILE A 3 8.03 -2.96 -6.18
C ILE A 3 7.13 -2.74 -4.97
N SER A 4 5.91 -3.28 -5.01
CA SER A 4 5.05 -3.30 -3.83
C SER A 4 5.24 -4.59 -3.02
N VAL A 5 5.09 -4.48 -1.71
CA VAL A 5 5.11 -5.59 -0.77
C VAL A 5 3.77 -5.63 -0.06
N ALA A 6 3.04 -6.72 -0.24
CA ALA A 6 1.68 -6.90 0.27
C ALA A 6 1.51 -8.25 1.00
N SER A 7 0.41 -8.40 1.74
CA SER A 7 0.07 -9.66 2.42
C SER A 7 -1.44 -9.80 2.56
N GLY A 8 -1.96 -11.04 2.50
CA GLY A 8 -3.39 -11.30 2.65
C GLY A 8 -3.96 -11.03 4.05
N LYS A 9 -3.10 -10.90 5.06
CA LYS A 9 -3.48 -10.51 6.43
C LYS A 9 -2.37 -9.73 7.14
N GLY A 10 -2.68 -9.19 8.31
CA GLY A 10 -1.71 -8.60 9.23
C GLY A 10 -0.77 -9.63 9.87
N GLY A 11 0.40 -9.18 10.30
CA GLY A 11 1.32 -9.98 11.12
C GLY A 11 2.22 -10.99 10.38
N THR A 12 2.20 -11.05 9.05
CA THR A 12 3.07 -11.95 8.27
C THR A 12 4.52 -11.46 8.14
N GLY A 13 4.83 -10.24 8.59
CA GLY A 13 6.17 -9.64 8.48
C GLY A 13 6.38 -8.83 7.19
N LYS A 14 5.30 -8.43 6.52
CA LYS A 14 5.29 -7.55 5.34
C LYS A 14 6.22 -6.33 5.47
N THR A 15 6.04 -5.50 6.50
CA THR A 15 6.89 -4.33 6.76
C THR A 15 8.36 -4.71 6.97
N THR A 16 8.64 -5.83 7.65
CA THR A 16 10.02 -6.31 7.81
C THR A 16 10.66 -6.63 6.46
N VAL A 17 9.92 -7.30 5.57
CA VAL A 17 10.38 -7.60 4.20
C VAL A 17 10.55 -6.31 3.40
N ALA A 18 9.57 -5.39 3.42
CA ALA A 18 9.63 -4.13 2.69
C ALA A 18 10.82 -3.25 3.11
N THR A 19 11.01 -3.08 4.41
CA THR A 19 12.12 -2.28 4.96
C THR A 19 13.48 -2.94 4.73
N CYS A 20 13.59 -4.28 4.85
CA CYS A 20 14.82 -5.00 4.51
C CYS A 20 15.15 -4.87 3.01
N LEU A 21 14.15 -4.97 2.13
CA LEU A 21 14.34 -4.82 0.69
C LEU A 21 14.81 -3.41 0.33
N ALA A 22 14.17 -2.36 0.88
CA ALA A 22 14.61 -0.99 0.69
C ALA A 22 16.05 -0.77 1.19
N ALA A 23 16.40 -1.35 2.34
CA ALA A 23 17.75 -1.30 2.90
C ALA A 23 18.79 -2.20 2.21
N ALA A 24 18.39 -3.07 1.29
CA ALA A 24 19.31 -3.81 0.44
C ALA A 24 19.77 -3.01 -0.78
N ILE A 25 19.04 -1.94 -1.12
CA ILE A 25 19.21 -1.15 -2.35
C ILE A 25 19.81 0.22 -1.98
N GLU A 26 20.74 0.72 -2.79
CA GLU A 26 21.32 2.05 -2.59
C GLU A 26 20.38 3.13 -3.15
N ASN A 27 20.18 4.22 -2.40
CA ASN A 27 19.32 5.36 -2.80
C ASN A 27 17.88 4.97 -3.17
N ALA A 28 17.31 3.94 -2.52
CA ALA A 28 15.92 3.55 -2.72
C ALA A 28 14.95 4.60 -2.16
N VAL A 29 13.71 4.57 -2.66
CA VAL A 29 12.57 5.24 -2.05
C VAL A 29 11.76 4.21 -1.30
N TYR A 30 11.44 4.46 -0.03
CA TYR A 30 10.52 3.66 0.77
C TYR A 30 9.23 4.45 1.01
N MET A 31 8.10 3.81 0.78
CA MET A 31 6.77 4.37 0.98
C MET A 31 5.95 3.49 1.90
N ASP A 32 5.59 3.99 3.08
CA ASP A 32 4.65 3.33 3.98
C ASP A 32 3.22 3.73 3.58
N CYS A 33 2.53 2.82 2.90
CA CYS A 33 1.13 3.00 2.48
C CYS A 33 0.14 2.35 3.46
N ASP A 34 0.62 1.78 4.57
CA ASP A 34 -0.24 1.40 5.69
C ASP A 34 -0.57 2.64 6.54
N VAL A 35 -1.33 3.57 5.95
CA VAL A 35 -1.49 4.92 6.48
C VAL A 35 -2.33 5.02 7.76
N GLU A 36 -3.01 3.93 8.12
CA GLU A 36 -3.77 3.81 9.37
C GLU A 36 -2.82 3.51 10.54
N GLU A 37 -1.83 2.64 10.34
CA GLU A 37 -0.87 2.23 11.36
C GLU A 37 0.58 2.22 10.84
N PRO A 38 1.10 3.35 10.29
CA PRO A 38 2.39 3.36 9.61
C PRO A 38 3.52 3.09 10.60
N ASN A 39 4.37 2.11 10.30
CA ASN A 39 5.36 1.59 11.25
C ASN A 39 6.76 1.41 10.63
N GLY A 40 6.94 1.64 9.34
CA GLY A 40 8.25 1.53 8.67
C GLY A 40 9.30 2.48 9.27
N HIS A 41 8.86 3.63 9.79
CA HIS A 41 9.72 4.61 10.45
C HIS A 41 10.40 4.06 11.73
N ILE A 42 9.80 3.06 12.39
CA ILE A 42 10.38 2.39 13.58
C ILE A 42 11.63 1.60 13.20
N LEU A 43 11.72 1.08 11.98
CA LEU A 43 12.84 0.25 11.51
C LEU A 43 13.86 1.05 10.71
N LEU A 44 13.40 2.00 9.91
CA LEU A 44 14.27 2.80 9.04
C LEU A 44 14.82 4.05 9.72
N HIS A 45 14.27 4.47 10.87
CA HIS A 45 14.72 5.63 11.65
C HIS A 45 14.96 6.90 10.79
N PRO A 46 13.99 7.33 9.95
CA PRO A 46 14.16 8.50 9.13
C PRO A 46 14.19 9.79 9.97
N GLU A 47 14.98 10.76 9.53
CA GLU A 47 14.87 12.14 9.99
C GLU A 47 13.83 12.85 9.11
N PHE A 48 12.68 13.20 9.70
CA PHE A 48 11.60 13.89 9.01
C PHE A 48 11.90 15.39 8.89
N TYR A 49 11.76 15.94 7.68
CA TYR A 49 11.98 17.36 7.40
C TYR A 49 10.76 18.04 6.76
N SER A 50 9.71 17.28 6.39
CA SER A 50 8.51 17.81 5.74
C SER A 50 7.26 17.08 6.21
N LYS A 51 6.16 17.82 6.30
CA LYS A 51 4.82 17.32 6.63
C LYS A 51 3.78 18.14 5.87
N THR A 52 3.09 17.52 4.93
CA THR A 52 2.13 18.19 4.04
C THR A 52 0.73 17.62 4.25
N PRO A 53 -0.32 18.46 4.40
CA PRO A 53 -1.69 17.95 4.52
C PRO A 53 -2.12 17.25 3.22
N SER A 54 -2.76 16.08 3.36
CA SER A 54 -3.52 15.44 2.29
C SER A 54 -4.99 15.84 2.44
N GLN A 55 -5.59 16.27 1.33
CA GLN A 55 -6.92 16.85 1.31
C GLN A 55 -7.84 16.09 0.36
N LYS A 56 -9.08 15.91 0.80
CA LYS A 56 -10.21 15.40 0.01
C LYS A 56 -11.15 16.55 -0.29
N MET A 57 -11.51 16.75 -1.56
CA MET A 57 -12.46 17.78 -1.97
C MET A 57 -13.89 17.29 -1.73
N LEU A 58 -14.62 17.96 -0.84
CA LEU A 58 -16.00 17.61 -0.50
C LEU A 58 -16.98 18.62 -1.11
N PRO A 59 -18.17 18.18 -1.55
CA PRO A 59 -19.17 19.09 -2.06
C PRO A 59 -19.75 19.94 -0.93
N LYS A 60 -19.87 21.25 -1.17
CA LYS A 60 -20.58 22.22 -0.35
C LYS A 60 -21.71 22.81 -1.17
N ILE A 61 -22.93 22.65 -0.64
CA ILE A 61 -24.17 23.00 -1.33
C ILE A 61 -24.60 24.41 -0.92
N ASP A 62 -24.84 25.25 -1.92
CA ASP A 62 -25.48 26.55 -1.78
C ASP A 62 -27.01 26.37 -1.84
N TYR A 63 -27.64 26.35 -0.67
CA TYR A 63 -29.08 26.16 -0.54
C TYR A 63 -29.92 27.33 -1.08
N VAL A 64 -29.31 28.48 -1.39
CA VAL A 64 -30.01 29.59 -2.06
C VAL A 64 -30.20 29.29 -3.54
N LYS A 65 -29.27 28.55 -4.16
CA LYS A 65 -29.33 28.16 -5.58
C LYS A 65 -29.91 26.77 -5.81
N CYS A 66 -29.80 25.89 -4.83
CA CYS A 66 -30.21 24.50 -4.98
C CYS A 66 -31.74 24.39 -5.14
N THR A 67 -32.18 23.75 -6.23
CA THR A 67 -33.60 23.44 -6.48
C THR A 67 -34.02 22.06 -5.97
N PHE A 68 -33.13 21.34 -5.27
CA PHE A 68 -33.32 19.96 -4.81
C PHE A 68 -33.70 18.96 -5.93
N CYS A 69 -33.27 19.22 -7.17
CA CYS A 69 -33.58 18.38 -8.33
C CYS A 69 -33.00 16.95 -8.25
N GLY A 70 -32.02 16.71 -7.37
CA GLY A 70 -31.47 15.38 -7.12
C GLY A 70 -30.41 14.90 -8.12
N LYS A 71 -30.03 15.70 -9.13
CA LYS A 71 -29.06 15.24 -10.14
C LYS A 71 -27.71 14.85 -9.56
N CYS A 72 -27.26 15.54 -8.50
CA CYS A 72 -26.04 15.21 -7.77
C CYS A 72 -26.09 13.85 -7.06
N VAL A 73 -27.29 13.41 -6.64
CA VAL A 73 -27.51 12.09 -6.02
C VAL A 73 -27.50 11.01 -7.09
N GLU A 74 -28.16 11.23 -8.23
CA GLU A 74 -28.19 10.27 -9.35
C GLU A 74 -26.80 9.91 -9.88
N VAL A 75 -25.87 10.87 -9.91
CA VAL A 75 -24.50 10.66 -10.42
C VAL A 75 -23.52 10.17 -9.35
N CYS A 76 -23.98 10.01 -8.10
CA CYS A 76 -23.12 9.62 -6.99
C CYS A 76 -23.04 8.10 -6.88
N GLU A 77 -22.04 7.50 -7.53
CA GLU A 77 -21.79 6.05 -7.48
C GLU A 77 -21.64 5.52 -6.04
N TYR A 78 -21.12 6.35 -5.13
CA TYR A 78 -20.84 5.99 -3.75
C TYR A 78 -22.00 6.25 -2.80
N ASN A 79 -23.15 6.73 -3.28
CA ASN A 79 -24.32 7.05 -2.47
C ASN A 79 -24.02 7.99 -1.28
N ALA A 80 -23.04 8.87 -1.43
CA ALA A 80 -22.61 9.81 -0.39
C ALA A 80 -23.58 11.00 -0.23
N LEU A 81 -24.54 11.16 -1.13
CA LEU A 81 -25.53 12.24 -1.10
C LEU A 81 -26.94 11.66 -1.04
N ILE A 82 -27.81 12.23 -0.20
CA ILE A 82 -29.23 11.85 -0.11
C ILE A 82 -30.10 13.09 -0.31
N ASN A 83 -31.15 12.96 -1.12
CA ASN A 83 -32.13 14.02 -1.34
C ASN A 83 -33.35 13.86 -0.40
N LEU A 84 -33.49 14.76 0.56
CA LEU A 84 -34.63 14.82 1.49
C LEU A 84 -35.75 15.76 1.01
N LYS A 85 -35.70 16.21 -0.25
CA LYS A 85 -36.57 17.21 -0.90
C LYS A 85 -36.50 18.63 -0.35
N THR A 86 -36.07 18.79 0.89
CA THR A 86 -35.78 20.09 1.53
C THR A 86 -34.29 20.32 1.76
N GLU A 87 -33.49 19.27 1.57
CA GLU A 87 -32.05 19.27 1.81
C GLU A 87 -31.39 18.20 0.93
N ILE A 88 -30.15 18.44 0.53
CA ILE A 88 -29.25 17.40 0.02
C ILE A 88 -28.22 17.14 1.12
N MET A 89 -28.33 16.00 1.79
CA MET A 89 -27.46 15.62 2.90
C MET A 89 -26.21 14.93 2.37
N LEU A 90 -25.02 15.31 2.88
CA LEU A 90 -23.73 14.69 2.56
C LEU A 90 -23.27 13.79 3.72
N PHE A 91 -22.90 12.55 3.38
CA PHE A 91 -22.12 11.65 4.23
C PHE A 91 -20.65 11.75 3.79
N ASP A 92 -19.85 12.50 4.55
CA ASP A 92 -18.48 12.82 4.18
C ASP A 92 -17.53 11.61 4.19
N GLY A 93 -17.80 10.62 5.06
CA GLY A 93 -17.11 9.34 5.13
C GLY A 93 -17.22 8.53 3.83
N MET A 94 -18.41 8.51 3.21
CA MET A 94 -18.68 7.80 1.95
C MET A 94 -18.28 8.60 0.70
N CYS A 95 -17.97 9.89 0.84
CA CYS A 95 -17.65 10.72 -0.31
C CYS A 95 -16.21 10.51 -0.78
N HIS A 96 -16.02 10.10 -2.03
CA HIS A 96 -14.70 9.92 -2.65
C HIS A 96 -14.09 11.23 -3.19
N GLY A 97 -14.83 12.34 -3.15
CA GLY A 97 -14.37 13.63 -3.67
C GLY A 97 -14.09 13.66 -5.19
N CYS A 98 -14.84 12.87 -5.97
CA CYS A 98 -14.66 12.78 -7.43
C CYS A 98 -15.18 13.99 -8.23
N GLY A 99 -15.88 14.93 -7.60
CA GLY A 99 -16.41 16.13 -8.24
C GLY A 99 -17.59 15.93 -9.21
N ALA A 100 -18.08 14.70 -9.40
CA ALA A 100 -19.18 14.41 -10.32
C ALA A 100 -20.45 15.22 -9.96
N CYS A 101 -20.79 15.30 -8.68
CA CYS A 101 -21.93 16.09 -8.20
C CYS A 101 -21.81 17.58 -8.53
N THR A 102 -20.61 18.16 -8.40
CA THR A 102 -20.29 19.53 -8.79
C THR A 102 -20.49 19.73 -10.29
N TYR A 103 -19.88 18.85 -11.09
CA TYR A 103 -19.88 18.94 -12.55
C TYR A 103 -21.28 18.82 -13.16
N PHE A 104 -22.10 17.90 -12.67
CA PHE A 104 -23.44 17.64 -13.21
C PHE A 104 -24.56 18.47 -12.56
N CYS A 105 -24.26 19.39 -11.64
CA CYS A 105 -25.28 20.24 -11.03
C CYS A 105 -25.79 21.30 -12.03
N PRO A 106 -27.05 21.25 -12.48
CA PRO A 106 -27.57 22.20 -13.48
C PRO A 106 -27.61 23.65 -12.95
N GLU A 107 -27.88 23.81 -11.66
CA GLU A 107 -27.96 25.12 -11.00
C GLU A 107 -26.59 25.69 -10.61
N LYS A 108 -25.50 24.93 -10.82
CA LYS A 108 -24.16 25.26 -10.31
C LYS A 108 -24.19 25.64 -8.82
N ALA A 109 -25.03 24.93 -8.06
CA ALA A 109 -25.26 25.16 -6.64
C ALA A 109 -24.23 24.43 -5.75
N ILE A 110 -23.32 23.66 -6.33
CA ILE A 110 -22.33 22.88 -5.60
C ILE A 110 -20.95 23.47 -5.86
N THR A 111 -20.19 23.70 -4.80
CA THR A 111 -18.78 24.07 -4.81
C THR A 111 -17.98 23.00 -4.07
N GLU A 112 -16.66 23.00 -4.19
CA GLU A 112 -15.83 22.04 -3.48
C GLU A 112 -15.02 22.72 -2.37
N VAL A 113 -14.97 22.07 -1.22
CA VAL A 113 -14.21 22.52 -0.05
C VAL A 113 -13.22 21.43 0.36
N ALA A 114 -11.99 21.83 0.67
CA ALA A 114 -10.97 20.90 1.10
C ALA A 114 -11.21 20.45 2.55
N LYS A 115 -11.24 19.13 2.77
CA LYS A 115 -11.16 18.49 4.09
C LYS A 115 -9.80 17.81 4.21
N THR A 116 -9.02 18.17 5.22
CA THR A 116 -7.76 17.46 5.51
C THR A 116 -8.08 16.09 6.10
N ILE A 117 -7.64 15.02 5.43
CA ILE A 117 -7.87 13.63 5.83
C ILE A 117 -6.65 13.00 6.51
N GLY A 118 -5.50 13.65 6.44
CA GLY A 118 -4.26 13.17 7.03
C GLY A 118 -3.07 13.98 6.56
N TYR A 119 -1.88 13.43 6.73
CA TYR A 119 -0.62 14.07 6.36
C TYR A 119 0.30 13.10 5.68
N VAL A 120 1.00 13.57 4.64
CA VAL A 120 2.18 12.89 4.10
C VAL A 120 3.40 13.44 4.82
N ARG A 121 4.22 12.57 5.42
CA ARG A 121 5.52 12.96 6.00
C ARG A 121 6.63 12.53 5.06
N GLU A 122 7.66 13.37 4.97
CA GLU A 122 8.84 13.11 4.14
C GLU A 122 10.08 13.20 5.02
N GLY A 123 11.00 12.26 4.81
CA GLY A 123 12.23 12.16 5.56
C GLY A 123 13.32 11.43 4.77
N ALA A 124 14.45 11.23 5.43
CA ALA A 124 15.55 10.43 4.90
C ALA A 124 16.13 9.55 6.01
N SER A 125 16.40 8.29 5.69
CA SER A 125 17.14 7.38 6.55
C SER A 125 18.63 7.44 6.21
N ARG A 126 19.48 7.32 7.24
CA ARG A 126 20.92 7.13 7.05
C ARG A 126 21.27 5.74 6.51
N ILE A 127 20.36 4.78 6.59
CA ILE A 127 20.54 3.44 6.03
C ILE A 127 20.48 3.57 4.50
N ASN A 128 21.61 3.35 3.83
CA ASN A 128 21.76 3.40 2.37
C ASN A 128 21.12 4.62 1.68
N ASN A 129 21.03 5.75 2.40
CA ASN A 129 20.42 6.99 1.92
C ASN A 129 18.98 6.80 1.39
N ILE A 130 18.18 6.00 2.09
CA ILE A 130 16.77 5.76 1.71
C ILE A 130 15.98 7.05 1.88
N GLN A 131 15.29 7.46 0.81
CA GLN A 131 14.28 8.50 0.87
C GLN A 131 12.98 7.90 1.42
N PHE A 132 12.40 8.53 2.42
CA PHE A 132 11.29 7.96 3.19
C PHE A 132 10.03 8.79 3.06
N TYR A 133 8.91 8.13 2.77
CA TYR A 133 7.58 8.70 2.77
C TYR A 133 6.63 7.82 3.57
N ASP A 134 5.74 8.44 4.35
CA ASP A 134 4.58 7.76 4.90
C ASP A 134 3.33 8.65 4.84
N GLY A 135 2.18 8.02 5.02
CA GLY A 135 0.92 8.71 5.29
C GLY A 135 0.48 8.44 6.72
N VAL A 136 -0.03 9.46 7.39
CA VAL A 136 -0.71 9.31 8.69
C VAL A 136 -2.14 9.82 8.55
N LEU A 137 -3.10 8.90 8.61
CA LEU A 137 -4.52 9.20 8.50
C LEU A 137 -5.04 9.88 9.78
N ASN A 138 -5.97 10.81 9.65
CA ASN A 138 -6.64 11.39 10.80
C ASN A 138 -7.58 10.37 11.45
N ILE A 139 -7.67 10.39 12.78
CA ILE A 139 -8.58 9.52 13.53
C ILE A 139 -10.03 9.79 13.09
N GLY A 140 -10.75 8.71 12.76
CA GLY A 140 -12.15 8.77 12.34
C GLY A 140 -12.37 8.95 10.84
N GLU A 141 -11.31 9.01 10.02
CA GLU A 141 -11.46 8.89 8.57
C GLU A 141 -11.68 7.43 8.17
N GLU A 142 -12.69 7.16 7.35
CA GLU A 142 -13.06 5.82 6.90
C GLU A 142 -12.26 5.36 5.66
N MET A 143 -11.65 6.31 4.94
CA MET A 143 -11.04 6.06 3.63
C MET A 143 -9.53 6.34 3.63
N ALA A 144 -8.73 5.29 3.61
CA ALA A 144 -7.27 5.38 3.49
C ALA A 144 -6.78 5.67 2.05
N ALA A 145 -7.48 5.16 1.03
CA ALA A 145 -7.04 5.20 -0.37
C ALA A 145 -6.64 6.60 -0.90
N PRO A 146 -7.36 7.70 -0.62
CA PRO A 146 -6.93 9.03 -1.08
C PRO A 146 -5.62 9.50 -0.45
N LEU A 147 -5.33 9.11 0.80
CA LEU A 147 -4.05 9.40 1.45
C LEU A 147 -2.93 8.52 0.86
N ILE A 148 -3.20 7.25 0.58
CA ILE A 148 -2.26 6.35 -0.14
C ILE A 148 -1.87 6.95 -1.50
N LYS A 149 -2.83 7.47 -2.27
CA LYS A 149 -2.55 8.22 -3.51
C LYS A 149 -1.62 9.41 -3.29
N SER A 150 -1.81 10.14 -2.19
CA SER A 150 -0.99 11.31 -1.86
C SER A 150 0.45 10.92 -1.52
N VAL A 151 0.66 9.76 -0.88
CA VAL A 151 2.00 9.18 -0.65
C VAL A 151 2.62 8.75 -1.97
N LYS A 152 1.91 7.97 -2.80
CA LYS A 152 2.37 7.51 -4.11
C LYS A 152 2.66 8.64 -5.10
N ALA A 153 2.03 9.80 -4.97
CA ALA A 153 2.34 10.98 -5.78
C ALA A 153 3.80 11.49 -5.60
N LYS A 154 4.53 10.96 -4.61
CA LYS A 154 5.95 11.25 -4.36
C LYS A 154 6.92 10.28 -5.05
N ILE A 155 6.42 9.37 -5.89
CA ILE A 155 7.26 8.39 -6.58
C ILE A 155 8.29 9.13 -7.45
N ASP A 156 9.55 8.75 -7.28
CA ASP A 156 10.67 9.22 -8.09
C ASP A 156 10.96 8.17 -9.16
N ILE A 157 10.75 8.53 -10.42
CA ILE A 157 10.86 7.60 -11.55
C ILE A 157 12.31 7.16 -11.81
N ASP A 158 13.29 7.94 -11.35
CA ASP A 158 14.71 7.65 -11.54
C ASP A 158 15.26 6.69 -10.48
N LYS A 159 14.45 6.32 -9.49
CA LYS A 159 14.84 5.45 -8.36
C LYS A 159 14.02 4.17 -8.31
N THR A 160 14.55 3.18 -7.60
CA THR A 160 13.72 2.05 -7.19
C THR A 160 12.84 2.47 -6.02
N THR A 161 11.53 2.30 -6.16
CA THR A 161 10.57 2.56 -5.09
C THR A 161 10.07 1.25 -4.50
N ILE A 162 10.09 1.12 -3.17
CA ILE A 162 9.51 0.03 -2.41
C ILE A 162 8.25 0.55 -1.69
N ILE A 163 7.10 -0.04 -1.99
CA ILE A 163 5.82 0.30 -1.38
C ILE A 163 5.45 -0.77 -0.35
N ASP A 164 5.34 -0.39 0.94
CA ASP A 164 4.79 -1.24 1.98
C ASP A 164 3.26 -1.04 2.03
N SER A 165 2.49 -2.01 1.53
CA SER A 165 1.03 -1.89 1.45
C SER A 165 0.37 -2.07 2.83
N PRO A 166 -0.89 -1.69 3.03
CA PRO A 166 -1.66 -2.18 4.18
C PRO A 166 -1.94 -3.69 4.04
N PRO A 167 -2.23 -4.41 5.13
CA PRO A 167 -2.59 -5.82 5.09
C PRO A 167 -3.98 -6.05 4.47
N GLY A 168 -4.21 -7.27 4.00
CA GLY A 168 -5.52 -7.70 3.50
C GLY A 168 -5.66 -7.61 1.98
N THR A 169 -6.91 -7.61 1.53
CA THR A 169 -7.31 -7.60 0.12
C THR A 169 -8.29 -6.47 -0.20
N SER A 170 -8.28 -5.43 0.63
CA SER A 170 -9.18 -4.28 0.54
C SER A 170 -8.75 -3.28 -0.54
N CYS A 171 -9.59 -2.27 -0.80
CA CYS A 171 -9.27 -1.17 -1.71
C CYS A 171 -7.96 -0.45 -1.35
N SER A 172 -7.57 -0.42 -0.07
CA SER A 172 -6.31 0.19 0.37
C SER A 172 -5.10 -0.61 -0.12
N MET A 173 -5.17 -1.95 -0.09
CA MET A 173 -4.13 -2.82 -0.65
C MET A 173 -4.07 -2.66 -2.18
N VAL A 174 -5.22 -2.69 -2.85
CA VAL A 174 -5.30 -2.49 -4.30
C VAL A 174 -4.71 -1.14 -4.71
N GLU A 175 -5.08 -0.05 -4.04
CA GLU A 175 -4.56 1.29 -4.35
C GLU A 175 -3.04 1.39 -4.17
N SER A 176 -2.49 0.69 -3.17
CA SER A 176 -1.05 0.68 -2.91
C SER A 176 -0.27 -0.10 -3.97
N VAL A 177 -0.81 -1.25 -4.40
CA VAL A 177 -0.13 -2.17 -5.33
C VAL A 177 -0.34 -1.79 -6.80
N LYS A 178 -1.46 -1.14 -7.12
CA LYS A 178 -1.72 -0.62 -8.46
C LYS A 178 -0.54 0.25 -8.92
N ASP A 179 -0.21 0.22 -10.21
CA ASP A 179 0.92 0.97 -10.81
C ASP A 179 2.33 0.48 -10.41
N SER A 180 2.46 -0.60 -9.63
CA SER A 180 3.75 -1.29 -9.44
C SER A 180 4.16 -2.07 -10.70
N ASP A 181 5.46 -2.25 -10.89
CA ASP A 181 6.00 -3.18 -11.89
C ASP A 181 5.92 -4.63 -11.41
N PHE A 182 6.03 -4.84 -10.09
CA PHE A 182 6.00 -6.17 -9.48
C PHE A 182 5.47 -6.12 -8.03
N CYS A 183 4.74 -7.15 -7.62
CA CYS A 183 4.25 -7.30 -6.25
C CYS A 183 4.83 -8.54 -5.54
N ILE A 184 5.46 -8.32 -4.38
CA ILE A 184 5.86 -9.38 -3.47
C ILE A 184 4.71 -9.67 -2.50
N LEU A 185 4.22 -10.91 -2.47
CA LEU A 185 3.27 -11.38 -1.47
C LEU A 185 3.97 -12.07 -0.30
N VAL A 186 3.83 -11.53 0.91
CA VAL A 186 4.44 -12.06 2.13
C VAL A 186 3.42 -12.91 2.89
N THR A 187 3.76 -14.18 3.11
CA THR A 187 2.94 -15.14 3.86
C THR A 187 3.75 -15.87 4.95
N GLU A 188 3.09 -16.76 5.70
CA GLU A 188 3.68 -17.65 6.70
C GLU A 188 3.27 -19.11 6.41
N SER A 189 4.11 -20.09 6.76
CA SER A 189 3.85 -21.54 6.62
C SER A 189 2.76 -22.06 7.55
N THR A 190 1.53 -21.57 7.38
CA THR A 190 0.35 -21.95 8.18
C THR A 190 -0.89 -22.08 7.28
N PRO A 191 -1.91 -22.86 7.68
CA PRO A 191 -3.16 -22.97 6.93
C PRO A 191 -3.85 -21.61 6.69
N PHE A 192 -3.85 -20.73 7.68
CA PHE A 192 -4.41 -19.38 7.54
C PHE A 192 -3.58 -18.53 6.58
N GLY A 193 -2.24 -18.56 6.70
CA GLY A 193 -1.35 -17.87 5.77
C GLY A 193 -1.54 -18.30 4.31
N LEU A 194 -1.79 -19.59 4.08
CA LEU A 194 -2.12 -20.10 2.74
C LEU A 194 -3.48 -19.59 2.25
N HIS A 195 -4.52 -19.63 3.08
CA HIS A 195 -5.85 -19.13 2.71
C HIS A 195 -5.83 -17.64 2.38
N ASP A 196 -5.21 -16.83 3.23
CA ASP A 196 -5.13 -15.38 3.02
C ASP A 196 -4.28 -15.05 1.77
N LEU A 197 -3.22 -15.82 1.53
CA LEU A 197 -2.41 -15.69 0.31
C LEU A 197 -3.24 -15.98 -0.96
N GLN A 198 -4.10 -17.00 -0.93
CA GLN A 198 -4.97 -17.32 -2.07
C GLN A 198 -5.86 -16.14 -2.45
N LEU A 199 -6.50 -15.51 -1.46
CA LEU A 199 -7.34 -14.32 -1.68
C LEU A 199 -6.52 -13.16 -2.25
N ALA A 200 -5.30 -12.93 -1.73
CA ALA A 200 -4.43 -11.87 -2.24
C ALA A 200 -3.99 -12.13 -3.70
N ILE A 201 -3.67 -13.39 -4.03
CA ILE A 201 -3.34 -13.79 -5.41
C ILE A 201 -4.53 -13.56 -6.36
N GLU A 202 -5.75 -13.89 -5.94
CA GLU A 202 -6.94 -13.64 -6.77
C GLU A 202 -7.11 -12.16 -7.08
N VAL A 203 -6.91 -11.28 -6.09
CA VAL A 203 -6.95 -9.83 -6.31
C VAL A 203 -5.85 -9.37 -7.29
N LEU A 204 -4.60 -9.84 -7.12
CA LEU A 204 -3.51 -9.48 -8.03
C LEU A 204 -3.76 -9.95 -9.48
N LYS A 205 -4.38 -11.12 -9.65
CA LYS A 205 -4.80 -11.62 -10.97
C LYS A 205 -5.88 -10.75 -11.60
N ILE A 206 -6.84 -10.25 -10.82
CA ILE A 206 -7.90 -9.36 -11.32
C ILE A 206 -7.34 -8.04 -11.87
N ILE A 207 -6.28 -7.53 -11.25
CA ILE A 207 -5.62 -6.28 -11.65
C ILE A 207 -4.41 -6.49 -12.56
N ASP A 208 -4.18 -7.72 -13.04
CA ASP A 208 -3.07 -8.10 -13.93
C ASP A 208 -1.68 -7.68 -13.43
N MET A 209 -1.43 -7.85 -12.12
CA MET A 209 -0.18 -7.48 -11.48
C MET A 209 0.80 -8.66 -11.41
N PRO A 210 2.01 -8.57 -12.00
CA PRO A 210 3.06 -9.58 -11.81
C PRO A 210 3.41 -9.75 -10.34
N TYR A 211 3.58 -11.00 -9.90
CA TYR A 211 3.85 -11.27 -8.49
C TYR A 211 4.76 -12.48 -8.24
N GLY A 212 5.28 -12.53 -7.02
CA GLY A 212 5.99 -13.68 -6.46
C GLY A 212 5.87 -13.71 -4.94
N VAL A 213 6.19 -14.85 -4.32
CA VAL A 213 5.90 -15.10 -2.91
C VAL A 213 7.18 -15.10 -2.06
N VAL A 214 7.14 -14.42 -0.92
CA VAL A 214 8.12 -14.56 0.16
C VAL A 214 7.44 -15.26 1.33
N ILE A 215 8.02 -16.37 1.78
CA ILE A 215 7.52 -17.12 2.94
C ILE A 215 8.33 -16.71 4.16
N ASN A 216 7.73 -15.94 5.06
CA ASN A 216 8.31 -15.61 6.35
C ASN A 216 7.99 -16.70 7.38
N LYS A 217 8.92 -16.95 8.31
CA LYS A 217 8.82 -18.06 9.28
C LYS A 217 8.56 -19.40 8.59
N TYR A 218 9.33 -19.65 7.54
CA TYR A 218 9.23 -20.86 6.74
C TYR A 218 9.39 -22.12 7.60
N ASP A 219 8.42 -23.02 7.47
CA ASP A 219 8.45 -24.36 8.03
C ASP A 219 8.22 -25.39 6.92
N LYS A 220 9.24 -26.22 6.69
CA LYS A 220 9.21 -27.33 5.72
C LYS A 220 8.18 -28.41 6.04
N SER A 221 7.64 -28.44 7.27
CA SER A 221 6.67 -29.44 7.69
C SER A 221 5.28 -29.24 7.07
N PHE A 222 4.97 -28.01 6.62
CA PHE A 222 3.69 -27.66 6.01
C PHE A 222 3.72 -27.85 4.49
N VAL A 223 3.62 -29.11 4.07
CA VAL A 223 3.76 -29.54 2.67
C VAL A 223 2.65 -28.99 1.77
N GLU A 224 1.45 -28.77 2.33
CA GLU A 224 0.28 -28.29 1.58
C GLU A 224 0.51 -26.94 0.88
N MET A 225 1.37 -26.09 1.45
CA MET A 225 1.71 -24.80 0.85
C MET A 225 2.64 -24.97 -0.37
N GLU A 226 3.63 -25.87 -0.30
CA GLU A 226 4.52 -26.17 -1.43
C GLU A 226 3.73 -26.83 -2.56
N ASP A 227 2.89 -27.81 -2.23
CA ASP A 227 1.96 -28.46 -3.17
C ASP A 227 1.07 -27.43 -3.88
N TYR A 228 0.61 -26.41 -3.16
CA TYR A 228 -0.19 -25.34 -3.75
C TYR A 228 0.63 -24.50 -4.74
N PHE A 229 1.88 -24.16 -4.41
CA PHE A 229 2.75 -23.41 -5.31
C PHE A 229 3.07 -24.19 -6.59
N ASP A 230 3.44 -25.46 -6.47
CA ASP A 230 3.76 -26.32 -7.61
C ASP A 230 2.55 -26.48 -8.55
N ARG A 231 1.35 -26.73 -8.00
CA ARG A 231 0.12 -26.92 -8.79
C ARG A 231 -0.31 -25.66 -9.53
N ASN A 232 -0.02 -24.48 -8.99
CA ASN A 232 -0.46 -23.20 -9.56
C ASN A 232 0.66 -22.46 -10.30
N GLY A 233 1.87 -23.03 -10.38
CA GLY A 233 3.03 -22.38 -11.00
C GLY A 233 3.42 -21.08 -10.30
N ILE A 234 3.25 -21.00 -8.97
CA ILE A 234 3.55 -19.79 -8.21
C ILE A 234 5.03 -19.79 -7.84
N GLU A 235 5.72 -18.72 -8.22
CA GLU A 235 7.14 -18.56 -7.91
C GLU A 235 7.36 -18.17 -6.43
N VAL A 236 8.15 -18.97 -5.73
CA VAL A 236 8.68 -18.61 -4.41
C VAL A 236 10.04 -17.93 -4.57
N LEU A 237 10.10 -16.65 -4.21
CA LEU A 237 11.28 -15.80 -4.38
C LEU A 237 12.28 -15.98 -3.23
N LEU A 238 11.79 -16.11 -2.00
CA LEU A 238 12.61 -16.23 -0.79
C LEU A 238 11.84 -17.01 0.29
N LYS A 239 12.56 -17.85 1.04
CA LYS A 239 12.06 -18.57 2.21
C LYS A 239 12.89 -18.16 3.42
N ILE A 240 12.30 -17.39 4.32
CA ILE A 240 12.96 -16.89 5.54
C ILE A 240 12.60 -17.85 6.68
N PRO A 241 13.53 -18.66 7.21
CA PRO A 241 13.24 -19.56 8.31
C PRO A 241 12.90 -18.79 9.60
N PHE A 242 12.21 -19.46 10.53
CA PHE A 242 12.05 -18.89 11.87
C PHE A 242 13.41 -18.85 12.59
N ASP A 243 13.96 -17.65 12.74
CA ASP A 243 15.13 -17.40 13.59
C ASP A 243 14.78 -16.41 14.71
N ARG A 244 14.97 -16.87 15.94
CA ARG A 244 14.76 -16.07 17.15
C ARG A 244 15.62 -14.81 17.18
N LYS A 245 16.85 -14.84 16.64
CA LYS A 245 17.73 -13.68 16.59
C LYS A 245 17.18 -12.57 15.70
N ILE A 246 16.61 -12.94 14.55
CA ILE A 246 15.93 -12.00 13.64
C ILE A 246 14.72 -11.38 14.36
N ALA A 247 13.89 -12.20 15.01
CA ALA A 247 12.73 -11.73 15.76
C ALA A 247 13.10 -10.79 16.92
N GLU A 248 14.17 -11.10 17.67
CA GLU A 248 14.67 -10.26 18.75
C GLU A 248 15.23 -8.92 18.25
N SER A 249 15.93 -8.90 17.11
CA SER A 249 16.42 -7.66 16.48
C SER A 249 15.26 -6.76 16.07
N TYR A 250 14.29 -7.34 15.34
CA TYR A 250 13.08 -6.64 14.92
C TYR A 250 12.31 -6.06 16.10
N SER A 251 12.13 -6.83 17.18
CA SER A 251 11.38 -6.41 18.37
C SER A 251 12.04 -5.25 19.13
N LYS A 252 13.34 -4.99 18.89
CA LYS A 252 14.09 -3.83 19.42
C LYS A 252 14.05 -2.62 18.48
N GLY A 253 13.31 -2.69 17.36
CA GLY A 253 13.31 -1.67 16.32
C GLY A 253 14.60 -1.67 15.48
N ILE A 254 15.38 -2.75 15.51
CA ILE A 254 16.64 -2.85 14.75
C ILE A 254 16.40 -3.73 13.52
N LEU A 255 16.53 -3.13 12.34
CA LEU A 255 16.32 -3.83 11.07
C LEU A 255 17.30 -5.02 10.95
N PRO A 256 16.81 -6.27 10.77
CA PRO A 256 17.67 -7.46 10.80
C PRO A 256 18.83 -7.43 9.80
N ILE A 257 18.62 -6.81 8.63
CA ILE A 257 19.63 -6.70 7.57
C ILE A 257 20.92 -5.97 8.01
N ILE A 258 20.85 -5.16 9.07
CA ILE A 258 22.00 -4.43 9.63
C ILE A 258 22.89 -5.37 10.44
N ASN A 259 22.29 -6.31 11.17
CA ASN A 259 23.00 -7.19 12.10
C ASN A 259 23.40 -8.54 11.49
N PHE A 260 22.75 -8.97 10.41
CA PHE A 260 22.92 -10.29 9.81
C PHE A 260 23.32 -10.18 8.33
N PRO A 261 24.63 -10.24 8.00
CA PRO A 261 25.12 -10.10 6.63
C PRO A 261 24.57 -11.16 5.65
N GLU A 262 24.33 -12.39 6.14
CA GLU A 262 23.71 -13.45 5.34
C GLU A 262 22.31 -13.05 4.88
N PHE A 263 21.53 -12.48 5.80
CA PHE A 263 20.19 -11.96 5.51
C PHE A 263 20.24 -10.79 4.52
N LYS A 264 21.26 -9.92 4.60
CA LYS A 264 21.49 -8.87 3.59
C LYS A 264 21.68 -9.44 2.20
N ASN A 265 22.49 -10.49 2.06
CA ASN A 265 22.73 -11.11 0.77
C ASN A 265 21.44 -11.72 0.19
N GLU A 266 20.59 -12.32 1.01
CA GLU A 266 19.29 -12.84 0.57
C GLU A 266 18.39 -11.75 -0.03
N PHE A 267 18.32 -10.56 0.58
CA PHE A 267 17.52 -9.46 0.05
C PHE A 267 18.12 -8.80 -1.19
N VAL A 268 19.45 -8.74 -1.31
CA VAL A 268 20.12 -8.31 -2.55
C VAL A 268 19.81 -9.30 -3.69
N LEU A 269 19.85 -10.60 -3.42
CA LEU A 269 19.50 -11.63 -4.41
C LEU A 269 18.02 -11.57 -4.78
N LEU A 270 17.12 -11.36 -3.80
CA LEU A 270 15.69 -11.15 -4.04
C LEU A 270 15.46 -9.97 -5.00
N TYR A 271 16.11 -8.84 -4.74
CA TYR A 271 16.01 -7.65 -5.60
C TYR A 271 16.48 -7.94 -7.03
N ASN A 272 17.68 -8.53 -7.18
CA ASN A 272 18.24 -8.83 -8.49
C ASN A 272 17.37 -9.80 -9.29
N ARG A 273 16.79 -10.82 -8.64
CA ARG A 273 15.87 -11.77 -9.27
C ARG A 273 14.63 -11.09 -9.83
N ILE A 274 14.04 -10.15 -9.09
CA ILE A 274 12.88 -9.38 -9.56
C ILE A 274 13.28 -8.49 -10.74
N LYS A 275 14.43 -7.82 -10.64
CA LYS A 275 14.95 -6.95 -11.70
C LYS A 275 15.19 -7.72 -13.01
N GLU A 276 15.88 -8.85 -12.95
CA GLU A 276 16.14 -9.72 -14.12
C GLU A 276 14.83 -10.17 -14.79
N LYS A 277 13.82 -10.53 -14.00
CA LYS A 277 12.50 -10.94 -14.50
C LYS A 277 11.81 -9.82 -15.28
N LEU A 278 11.78 -8.62 -14.71
CA LEU A 278 11.19 -7.45 -15.36
C LEU A 278 11.96 -7.05 -16.62
N GLU A 279 13.28 -7.23 -16.65
CA GLU A 279 14.09 -7.00 -17.85
C GLU A 279 13.75 -8.02 -18.96
N MET A 280 13.53 -9.31 -18.64
CA MET A 280 13.15 -10.32 -19.63
C MET A 280 11.75 -10.10 -20.22
N GLU A 281 10.76 -9.75 -19.40
CA GLU A 281 9.39 -9.46 -19.85
C GLU A 281 9.32 -8.25 -20.80
N ASN A 282 10.22 -7.27 -20.63
CA ASN A 282 10.31 -6.10 -21.51
C ASN A 282 11.00 -6.39 -22.87
N VAL A 283 11.72 -7.50 -23.01
CA VAL A 283 12.36 -7.90 -24.28
C VAL A 283 11.39 -8.68 -25.18
N ASP A 284 10.41 -9.35 -24.59
CA ASP A 284 9.41 -10.18 -25.28
C ASP A 284 8.11 -9.42 -25.65
N ALA A 285 7.99 -8.13 -25.28
CA ALA A 285 6.86 -7.24 -25.55
C ALA A 285 7.11 -6.28 -26.73
#